data_AF-A0A967SLK4-F1
#
_entry.id   AF-A0A967SLK4-F1
#
_cell.length_a   1.000
_cell.length_b   1.000
_cell.length_c   1.000
_cell.angle_alpha   90.00
_cell.angle_beta   90.00
_cell.angle_gamma   90.00
#
_symmetry.space_group_name_H-M   'P 1'
#
loop_
_entity.id
_entity.type
_entity.pdbx_description
1 polymer ?
#
loop_
_entity_poly.entity_id
_entity_poly.type
_entity_poly.pdbx_seq_one_letter_code
_entity_poly.pdbx_strand_id
1 'polypeptide(L)' 'GFLLVLVIAAVLASVRWGAVTLTAGEALDGLLGRGPEVNQTIVLGLRLPRALLGLLVGGGLALAGAVFQALLRNPLAE' A
#
# COMPACT_ATOMS: atom_id res chain seq x y z
N GLY A 1 4.14 7.02 15.49
CA GLY A 1 5.29 6.11 15.38
C GLY A 1 4.87 4.75 14.87
N PHE A 2 4.27 3.93 15.73
CA PHE A 2 3.91 2.54 15.43
C PHE A 2 3.05 2.33 14.17
N LEU A 3 1.96 3.11 13.99
CA LEU A 3 1.11 3.00 12.80
C LEU A 3 1.85 3.29 11.50
N LEU A 4 2.76 4.27 11.50
CA LEU A 4 3.58 4.58 10.33
C LEU A 4 4.47 3.38 9.95
N VAL A 5 5.06 2.72 10.95
CA VAL A 5 5.88 1.52 10.75
C VAL A 5 5.03 0.39 10.15
N LEU A 6 3.81 0.18 10.65
CA LEU A 6 2.89 -0.81 10.08
C LEU A 6 2.50 -0.49 8.64
N VAL A 7 2.24 0.79 8.32
CA VAL A 7 1.94 1.22 6.95
C VAL A 7 3.12 0.91 6.02
N ILE A 8 4.35 1.28 6.42
CA ILE A 8 5.55 0.98 5.63
C ILE A 8 5.73 -0.53 5.45
N ALA A 9 5.57 -1.32 6.52
CA ALA A 9 5.64 -2.77 6.45
C ALA A 9 4.58 -3.37 5.52
N ALA A 10 3.34 -2.85 5.55
CA ALA A 10 2.25 -3.27 4.68
C ALA A 10 2.53 -2.94 3.21
N VAL A 11 3.09 -1.77 2.90
CA VAL A 11 3.50 -1.42 1.52
C VAL A 11 4.58 -2.37 1.02
N LEU A 12 5.63 -2.62 1.83
CA LEU A 12 6.69 -3.55 1.45
C LEU A 12 6.15 -4.98 1.26
N ALA A 13 5.23 -5.43 2.12
CA ALA A 13 4.56 -6.71 1.97
C ALA A 13 3.71 -6.77 0.70
N SER A 14 2.98 -5.69 0.37
CA SER A 14 2.18 -5.59 -0.86
C SER A 14 3.03 -5.57 -2.12
N VAL A 15 4.26 -5.03 -2.06
CA VAL A 15 5.20 -5.07 -3.20
C VAL A 15 5.76 -6.49 -3.37
N ARG A 16 5.98 -7.22 -2.28
CA ARG A 16 6.46 -8.61 -2.33
C ARG A 16 5.39 -9.58 -2.84
N TRP A 17 4.17 -9.48 -2.33
CA TRP A 17 3.08 -10.38 -2.71
C TRP A 17 2.44 -9.97 -4.04
N GLY A 18 2.40 -10.90 -4.99
CA GLY A 18 1.75 -10.71 -6.27
C GLY A 18 1.65 -12.00 -7.06
N ALA A 19 0.98 -11.95 -8.22
CA ALA A 19 0.75 -13.10 -9.09
C ALA A 19 2.06 -13.74 -9.62
N VAL A 20 3.12 -12.94 -9.73
CA VAL A 20 4.46 -13.41 -10.08
C VAL A 20 5.27 -13.59 -8.80
N THR A 21 5.81 -14.78 -8.57
CA THR A 21 6.71 -15.04 -7.45
C THR A 21 8.03 -14.30 -7.68
N LEU A 22 8.23 -13.21 -6.92
CA LEU A 22 9.52 -12.51 -6.84
C LEU A 22 10.12 -12.79 -5.46
N THR A 23 11.42 -13.03 -5.41
CA THR A 23 12.15 -13.07 -4.13
C THR A 23 12.21 -11.67 -3.51
N ALA A 24 12.51 -11.59 -2.20
CA ALA A 24 12.60 -10.30 -1.51
C ALA A 24 13.68 -9.38 -2.12
N GLY A 25 14.80 -9.97 -2.60
CA GLY A 25 15.85 -9.24 -3.28
C GLY A 25 15.39 -8.68 -4.63
N GLU A 26 14.74 -9.50 -5.46
CA GLU A 26 14.24 -9.05 -6.77
C GLU A 26 13.14 -7.99 -6.66
N ALA A 27 12.30 -8.07 -5.62
CA ALA A 27 11.28 -7.05 -5.35
C ALA A 27 11.92 -5.71 -4.94
N LEU A 28 12.97 -5.74 -4.13
CA LEU A 28 13.75 -4.54 -3.75
C LEU A 28 14.52 -3.96 -4.92
N ASP A 29 15.16 -4.81 -5.73
CA ASP A 29 15.84 -4.39 -6.95
C ASP A 29 14.85 -3.74 -7.92
N GLY A 30 13.70 -4.37 -8.16
CA GLY A 30 12.63 -3.79 -8.96
C GLY A 30 12.12 -2.44 -8.43
N LEU A 31 12.04 -2.28 -7.10
CA LEU A 31 11.66 -1.02 -6.46
C LEU A 31 12.73 0.08 -6.66
N LEU A 32 14.01 -0.31 -6.65
CA LEU A 32 15.15 0.58 -6.88
C LEU A 32 15.45 0.82 -8.37
N GLY A 33 14.64 0.26 -9.28
CA GLY A 33 14.87 0.35 -10.73
C GLY A 33 16.08 -0.45 -11.20
N ARG A 34 16.45 -1.49 -10.46
CA ARG A 34 17.56 -2.41 -10.73
C ARG A 34 17.02 -3.78 -11.13
N GLY A 35 17.87 -4.59 -11.76
CA GLY A 35 17.51 -5.94 -12.20
C GLY A 35 16.69 -5.97 -13.51
N PRO A 36 16.06 -7.10 -13.83
CA PRO A 36 15.37 -7.31 -15.10
C PRO A 36 14.24 -6.30 -15.33
N GLU A 37 14.10 -5.78 -16.55
CA GLU A 37 13.08 -4.79 -16.94
C GLU A 37 11.65 -5.25 -16.65
N VAL A 38 11.39 -6.56 -16.79
CA VAL A 38 10.13 -7.22 -16.40
C VAL A 38 9.84 -7.03 -14.91
N ASN A 39 10.83 -7.22 -14.03
CA ASN A 39 10.65 -7.11 -12.59
C ASN A 39 10.38 -5.64 -12.20
N GLN A 40 11.12 -4.70 -12.80
CA GLN A 40 10.90 -3.27 -12.62
C GLN A 40 9.49 -2.87 -13.05
N THR A 41 9.04 -3.30 -14.24
CA THR A 41 7.70 -2.99 -14.76
C THR A 41 6.60 -3.58 -13.86
N ILE A 42 6.77 -4.81 -13.37
CA ILE A 42 5.82 -5.43 -12.45
C ILE A 42 5.75 -4.65 -11.13
N VAL A 43 6.90 -4.32 -10.54
CA VAL A 43 6.97 -3.65 -9.24
C VAL A 43 6.50 -2.20 -9.33
N LEU A 44 7.10 -1.40 -10.21
CA LEU A 44 6.84 0.03 -10.34
C LEU A 44 5.57 0.34 -11.14
N GLY A 45 5.25 -0.48 -12.15
CA GLY A 45 4.10 -0.25 -13.03
C GLY A 45 2.80 -0.87 -12.54
N LEU A 46 2.85 -1.89 -11.68
CA LEU A 46 1.65 -2.61 -11.23
C LEU A 46 1.48 -2.67 -9.71
N ARG A 47 2.50 -3.11 -8.98
CA ARG A 47 2.37 -3.38 -7.54
C ARG A 47 2.38 -2.10 -6.70
N LEU A 48 3.32 -1.20 -6.99
CA LEU A 48 3.44 0.06 -6.27
C LEU A 48 2.21 0.97 -6.48
N PRO A 49 1.69 1.16 -7.71
CA PRO A 49 0.44 1.90 -7.92
C PRO A 49 -0.74 1.27 -7.19
N ARG A 50 -0.87 -0.06 -7.19
CA ARG A 50 -1.92 -0.76 -6.44
C ARG A 50 -1.81 -0.53 -4.93
N ALA A 51 -0.60 -0.59 -4.36
CA ALA A 51 -0.38 -0.33 -2.94
C ALA A 51 -0.75 1.11 -2.55
N LEU A 52 -0.37 2.08 -3.40
CA LEU A 52 -0.73 3.49 -3.22
C LEU A 52 -2.24 3.71 -3.31
N LEU A 53 -2.91 3.09 -4.28
CA LEU A 53 -4.36 3.13 -4.39
C LEU A 53 -5.05 2.55 -3.14
N GLY A 54 -4.56 1.42 -2.63
CA GLY A 54 -5.08 0.83 -1.38
C GLY A 54 -4.95 1.78 -0.19
N LEU A 55 -3.82 2.49 -0.06
CA LEU A 55 -3.63 3.50 0.98
C LEU A 55 -4.54 4.70 0.81
N LEU A 56 -4.69 5.23 -0.41
CA LEU A 56 -5.55 6.38 -0.68
C LEU A 56 -7.02 6.07 -0.44
N VAL A 57 -7.48 4.91 -0.90
CA VAL A 57 -8.87 4.47 -0.70
C VAL A 57 -9.13 4.20 0.79
N GLY A 58 -8.28 3.42 1.45
CA GLY A 58 -8.43 3.11 2.88
C GLY A 58 -8.35 4.37 3.76
N GLY A 59 -7.39 5.26 3.48
CA GLY A 59 -7.27 6.55 4.17
C GLY A 59 -8.47 7.46 3.91
N GLY A 60 -8.97 7.51 2.68
CA GLY A 60 -10.16 8.27 2.32
C GLY A 60 -11.41 7.77 3.05
N LEU A 61 -11.62 6.45 3.12
CA LEU A 61 -12.72 5.86 3.87
C LEU A 61 -12.60 6.13 5.38
N ALA A 62 -11.39 6.00 5.95
CA ALA A 62 -11.16 6.30 7.36
C ALA A 62 -11.46 7.77 7.70
N LEU A 63 -11.05 8.70 6.83
CA LEU A 63 -11.34 10.13 6.98
C LEU A 63 -12.83 10.42 6.83
N ALA A 64 -13.49 9.82 5.83
CA ALA A 64 -14.94 9.97 5.64
C ALA A 64 -15.71 9.48 6.87
N GLY A 65 -15.38 8.30 7.39
CA GLY A 65 -15.99 7.75 8.61
C GLY A 65 -15.76 8.65 9.82
N ALA A 66 -14.53 9.15 10.02
CA ALA A 66 -14.23 10.10 11.11
C ALA A 66 -15.05 11.40 11.00
N VAL A 67 -15.24 11.91 9.79
CA VAL A 67 -16.09 13.09 9.55
C VAL A 67 -17.57 12.78 9.85
N PHE A 68 -18.09 11.64 9.39
CA PHE A 68 -19.46 11.23 9.69
C PHE A 68 -19.69 11.05 11.21
N GLN A 69 -18.76 10.41 11.90
CA GLN A 69 -18.78 10.25 13.36
C GLN A 69 -18.80 11.60 14.08
N ALA A 70 -18.01 12.58 13.62
CA ALA A 70 -17.98 13.93 14.19
C ALA A 70 -19.28 14.70 13.93
N LEU A 71 -19.83 14.62 12.71
CA LEU A 71 -21.09 15.29 12.34
C LEU A 71 -22.28 14.75 13.13
N LEU A 72 -22.37 13.42 13.27
CA LEU A 72 -23.42 12.75 14.03
C LEU A 72 -23.19 12.79 15.54
N ARG A 73 -22.00 13.23 15.97
CA ARG A 73 -21.52 13.15 17.37
C ARG A 73 -21.72 11.76 17.96
N ASN A 74 -21.57 10.75 17.12
CA ASN A 74 -21.80 9.36 17.44
C ASN A 74 -20.58 8.54 17.02
N PRO A 75 -19.75 8.08 17.98
CA PRO A 75 -18.53 7.31 17.68
C PRO A 75 -18.81 5.91 17.12
N LEU A 76 -20.07 5.47 17.03
CA LEU A 76 -20.49 4.21 16.44
C LEU A 76 -21.08 4.36 15.02
N ALA A 77 -21.10 5.57 14.47
CA ALA A 77 -21.53 5.78 13.09
C ALA A 77 -20.44 5.27 12.12
N GLU A 78 -20.85 4.50 11.12
CA GLU A 78 -19.98 3.81 10.14
C GLU A 78 -19.69 4.66 8.89
#